data_AF-A0A9X0C829-F1
#
_entry.id   AF-A0A9X0C829-F1
#
_cell.length_a   1.000
_cell.length_b   1.000
_cell.length_c   1.000
_cell.angle_alpha   90.00
_cell.angle_beta   90.00
_cell.angle_gamma   90.00
#
_symmetry.space_group_name_H-M   'P 1'
#
loop_
_entity.id
_entity.type
_entity.pdbx_description
1 polymer ?
#
loop_
_entity_poly.entity_id
_entity_poly.type
_entity_poly.pdbx_seq_one_letter_code
_entity_poly.pdbx_strand_id
1 'polypeptide(L)'
;MASGDNLVIRCAMAKVSSSRAITRKGRPLTVLGGLTSFGGAGNNYSFHAITQVVRDLRARRGTHGLVLANGDGSSYPSQTVLPEFSRDITSPPIAVKANGRAVIETYTVEFQRNGSPGQAYVIGRLENGERFVANAVNTSTLKQLSSTTIEQIGRTGWVENDAKSLKNLFSFEDFHI
;
A
#
# COMPACT_ATOMS: atom_id res chain seq x y z
N MET A 1 26.28 -6.84 -48.16
CA MET A 1 25.17 -5.95 -47.79
C MET A 1 24.57 -6.48 -46.50
N ALA A 2 24.89 -5.85 -45.36
CA ALA A 2 24.28 -6.20 -44.08
C ALA A 2 22.92 -5.48 -44.01
N SER A 3 21.83 -6.25 -43.91
CA SER A 3 20.48 -5.71 -43.69
C SER A 3 20.47 -5.00 -42.34
N GLY A 4 20.37 -3.67 -42.37
CA GLY A 4 20.23 -2.82 -41.21
C GLY A 4 18.80 -2.88 -40.68
N ASP A 5 18.47 -3.95 -39.96
CA ASP A 5 17.23 -4.02 -39.19
C ASP A 5 17.39 -3.07 -37.98
N ASN A 6 16.98 -1.82 -38.16
CA ASN A 6 16.89 -0.84 -37.08
C ASN A 6 16.01 -1.41 -35.96
N LEU A 7 16.63 -1.75 -34.83
CA LEU A 7 15.94 -2.13 -33.60
C LEU A 7 15.17 -0.90 -33.08
N VAL A 8 13.92 -0.76 -33.48
CA VAL A 8 13.00 0.24 -32.94
C VAL A 8 12.57 -0.23 -31.55
N ILE A 9 13.21 0.30 -30.50
CA ILE A 9 12.75 0.10 -29.11
C ILE A 9 11.47 0.92 -28.92
N ARG A 10 10.31 0.30 -29.15
CA ARG A 10 9.03 0.90 -28.78
C ARG A 10 8.86 0.81 -27.26
N CYS A 11 9.31 1.84 -26.56
CA CYS A 11 9.02 2.00 -25.14
C CYS A 11 7.59 2.53 -25.01
N ALA A 12 6.66 1.68 -24.59
CA ALA A 12 5.30 2.08 -24.28
C ALA A 12 5.15 2.26 -22.76
N MET A 13 4.87 3.49 -22.34
CA MET A 13 4.34 3.78 -21.00
C MET A 13 2.87 3.35 -21.01
N ALA A 14 2.58 2.17 -20.47
CA ALA A 14 1.21 1.66 -20.39
C ALA A 14 0.58 2.07 -19.07
N LYS A 15 -0.52 2.84 -19.12
CA LYS A 15 -1.47 2.96 -18.01
C LYS A 15 -2.17 1.60 -17.88
N VAL A 16 -1.84 0.84 -16.84
CA VAL A 16 -2.44 -0.49 -16.62
C VAL A 16 -3.88 -0.29 -16.17
N SER A 17 -4.82 -0.48 -17.09
CA SER A 17 -6.21 -0.83 -16.78
C SER A 17 -6.28 -2.35 -16.62
N SER A 18 -6.81 -2.80 -15.49
CA SER A 18 -6.80 -4.18 -15.02
C SER A 18 -7.64 -5.13 -15.90
N SER A 19 -7.09 -6.32 -16.20
CA SER A 19 -7.86 -7.59 -16.39
C SER A 19 -7.07 -8.78 -16.99
N ARG A 20 -5.78 -8.66 -17.35
CA ARG A 20 -5.01 -9.81 -17.89
C ARG A 20 -3.92 -10.28 -16.94
N ALA A 21 -3.96 -11.56 -16.56
CA ALA A 21 -2.92 -12.18 -15.74
C ALA A 21 -1.55 -12.08 -16.44
N ILE A 22 -0.63 -11.31 -15.83
CA ILE A 22 0.73 -11.05 -16.32
C ILE A 22 1.63 -12.30 -16.17
N THR A 23 1.19 -13.30 -15.39
CA THR A 23 1.98 -14.47 -15.02
C THR A 23 1.92 -15.57 -16.08
N ARG A 24 2.65 -15.38 -17.19
CA ARG A 24 3.01 -16.50 -18.08
C ARG A 24 4.19 -17.26 -17.46
N LYS A 25 4.01 -18.55 -17.17
CA LYS A 25 5.05 -19.45 -16.64
C LYS A 25 6.34 -19.31 -17.46
N GLY A 26 7.46 -19.01 -16.80
CA GLY A 26 8.80 -18.90 -17.43
C GLY A 26 9.29 -17.49 -17.78
N ARG A 27 8.53 -16.42 -17.49
CA ARG A 27 9.03 -15.03 -17.62
C ARG A 27 9.27 -14.40 -16.25
N PRO A 28 10.46 -13.80 -15.99
CA PRO A 28 10.71 -13.13 -14.72
C PRO A 28 9.84 -11.88 -14.59
N LEU A 29 9.31 -11.64 -13.38
CA LEU A 29 8.49 -10.45 -13.06
C LEU A 29 9.35 -9.20 -12.77
N THR A 30 10.65 -9.39 -12.52
CA THR A 30 11.62 -8.32 -12.27
C THR A 30 12.92 -8.63 -13.00
N VAL A 31 13.60 -7.59 -13.48
CA VAL A 31 14.94 -7.69 -14.09
C VAL A 31 16.06 -7.36 -13.11
N LEU A 32 15.72 -6.82 -11.93
CA LEU A 32 16.69 -6.39 -10.90
C LEU A 32 16.53 -7.12 -9.55
N GLY A 33 15.48 -7.92 -9.36
CA GLY A 33 15.20 -8.61 -8.10
C GLY A 33 14.23 -7.87 -7.15
N GLY A 34 13.65 -6.74 -7.57
CA GLY A 34 12.75 -5.93 -6.74
C GLY A 34 13.47 -4.90 -5.87
N LEU A 35 12.74 -3.90 -5.38
CA LEU A 35 13.31 -2.79 -4.60
C LEU A 35 13.94 -3.26 -3.28
N THR A 36 13.34 -4.25 -2.63
CA THR A 36 13.79 -4.81 -1.34
C THR A 36 15.17 -5.48 -1.43
N SER A 37 15.53 -6.02 -2.60
CA SER A 37 16.83 -6.69 -2.82
C SER A 37 17.84 -5.83 -3.56
N PHE A 38 17.40 -5.00 -4.51
CA PHE A 38 18.29 -4.12 -5.28
C PHE A 38 18.82 -2.95 -4.44
N GLY A 39 18.01 -2.44 -3.52
CA GLY A 39 18.36 -1.33 -2.64
C GLY A 39 18.10 0.05 -3.25
N GLY A 40 18.12 1.07 -2.37
CA GLY A 40 17.85 2.47 -2.71
C GLY A 40 16.47 2.95 -2.25
N ALA A 41 16.26 4.27 -2.22
CA ALA A 41 15.04 4.91 -1.73
C ALA A 41 13.84 4.84 -2.69
N GLY A 42 13.86 3.92 -3.67
CA GLY A 42 12.76 3.70 -4.61
C GLY A 42 12.67 4.68 -5.78
N ASN A 43 12.97 5.96 -5.57
CA ASN A 43 12.68 7.02 -6.55
C ASN A 43 13.32 6.80 -7.94
N ASN A 44 14.58 6.36 -8.00
CA ASN A 44 15.28 6.09 -9.27
C ASN A 44 15.33 4.60 -9.65
N TYR A 45 14.56 3.74 -8.97
CA TYR A 45 14.60 2.28 -9.20
C TYR A 45 14.24 1.90 -10.64
N SER A 46 13.17 2.50 -11.17
CA SER A 46 12.68 2.18 -12.52
C SER A 46 13.66 2.58 -13.63
N PHE A 47 14.53 3.57 -13.40
CA PHE A 47 15.58 3.91 -14.35
C PHE A 47 16.60 2.78 -14.49
N HIS A 48 17.04 2.20 -13.38
CA HIS A 48 17.88 1.00 -13.41
C HIS A 48 17.18 -0.17 -14.14
N ALA A 49 15.87 -0.36 -13.92
CA ALA A 49 15.12 -1.40 -14.59
C ALA A 49 15.06 -1.18 -16.12
N ILE A 50 14.86 0.07 -16.57
CA ILE A 50 14.92 0.43 -17.99
C ILE A 50 16.30 0.11 -18.58
N THR A 51 17.39 0.48 -17.89
CA THR A 51 18.74 0.19 -18.40
C THR A 51 18.99 -1.31 -18.57
N GLN A 52 18.48 -2.14 -17.66
CA GLN A 52 18.61 -3.58 -17.74
C GLN A 52 17.77 -4.17 -18.88
N VAL A 53 16.51 -3.75 -19.03
CA VAL A 53 15.65 -4.16 -20.15
C VAL A 53 16.29 -3.81 -21.50
N VAL A 54 16.87 -2.61 -21.64
CA VAL A 54 17.57 -2.21 -22.88
C VAL A 54 18.77 -3.11 -23.16
N ARG A 55 19.55 -3.48 -22.14
CA ARG A 55 20.66 -4.43 -22.29
C ARG A 55 20.19 -5.81 -22.74
N ASP A 56 19.12 -6.32 -22.14
CA ASP A 56 18.56 -7.64 -22.47
C ASP A 56 18.00 -7.70 -23.90
N LEU A 57 17.32 -6.64 -24.34
CA LEU A 57 16.82 -6.51 -25.72
C LEU A 57 17.97 -6.45 -26.73
N ARG A 58 19.03 -5.67 -26.46
CA ARG A 58 20.22 -5.60 -27.31
C ARG A 58 20.98 -6.92 -27.37
N ALA A 59 21.00 -7.68 -26.28
CA ALA A 59 21.58 -9.02 -26.20
C ALA A 59 20.68 -10.13 -26.78
N ARG A 60 19.52 -9.79 -27.36
CA ARG A 60 18.51 -10.73 -27.90
C ARG A 60 18.00 -11.75 -26.87
N ARG A 61 17.99 -11.38 -25.57
CA ARG A 61 17.42 -12.19 -24.47
C ARG A 61 15.90 -12.04 -24.34
N GLY A 62 15.28 -11.39 -25.31
CA GLY A 62 13.85 -11.16 -25.43
C GLY A 62 13.59 -10.27 -26.63
N THR A 63 12.32 -10.19 -27.05
CA THR A 63 11.90 -9.33 -28.17
C THR A 63 11.17 -8.08 -27.68
N HIS A 64 10.59 -8.13 -26.48
CA HIS A 64 9.80 -7.06 -25.89
C HIS A 64 10.05 -7.01 -24.38
N GLY A 65 10.10 -5.81 -23.82
CA GLY A 65 10.18 -5.57 -22.38
C GLY A 65 9.04 -4.67 -21.92
N LEU A 66 8.55 -4.91 -20.70
CA LEU A 66 7.57 -4.05 -20.02
C LEU A 66 8.18 -3.60 -18.70
N VAL A 67 8.21 -2.29 -18.47
CA VAL A 67 8.59 -1.70 -17.19
C VAL A 67 7.37 -0.97 -16.64
N LEU A 68 6.93 -1.36 -15.45
CA LEU A 68 5.91 -0.64 -14.69
C LEU A 68 6.63 0.20 -13.64
N ALA A 69 6.53 1.52 -13.77
CA ALA A 69 7.11 2.47 -12.83
C ALA A 69 6.01 3.00 -11.92
N ASN A 70 5.97 2.49 -10.69
CA ASN A 70 5.05 2.96 -9.67
C ASN A 70 5.65 4.21 -9.02
N GLY A 71 4.98 5.33 -9.20
CA GLY A 71 5.30 6.60 -8.55
C GLY A 71 4.03 7.44 -8.48
N ASP A 72 4.05 8.45 -7.61
CA ASP A 72 3.00 9.46 -7.50
C ASP A 72 3.10 10.56 -8.58
N GLY A 73 3.98 10.38 -9.57
CA GLY A 73 4.06 11.16 -10.82
C GLY A 73 4.41 12.63 -10.65
N SER A 74 4.75 13.07 -9.43
CA SER A 74 4.85 14.48 -9.05
C SER A 74 6.20 14.76 -8.40
N SER A 75 6.76 15.97 -8.59
CA SER A 75 7.69 16.50 -7.58
C SER A 75 7.00 16.49 -6.22
N TYR A 76 7.75 16.30 -5.12
CA TYR A 76 7.17 16.37 -3.77
C TYR A 76 6.27 17.61 -3.69
N PRO A 77 4.96 17.41 -3.51
CA PRO A 77 4.01 18.51 -3.54
C PRO A 77 4.35 19.51 -2.44
N SER A 78 4.56 20.78 -2.78
CA SER A 78 4.58 21.86 -1.80
C SER A 78 3.19 22.15 -1.22
N GLN A 79 2.14 21.62 -1.88
CA GLN A 79 0.73 21.70 -1.50
C GLN A 79 -0.01 20.45 -2.00
N THR A 80 -1.10 20.05 -1.34
CA THR A 80 -1.88 18.84 -1.65
C THR A 80 -2.26 18.75 -3.14
N VAL A 81 -1.64 17.82 -3.89
CA VAL A 81 -1.81 17.62 -5.34
C VAL A 81 -3.00 16.76 -5.74
N LEU A 82 -3.67 16.14 -4.77
CA LEU A 82 -4.87 15.37 -5.03
C LEU A 82 -6.09 16.31 -4.98
N PRO A 83 -7.00 16.27 -5.97
CA PRO A 83 -8.31 16.88 -5.79
C PRO A 83 -8.97 16.26 -4.56
N GLU A 84 -9.68 17.07 -3.77
CA GLU A 84 -10.27 16.65 -2.48
C GLU A 84 -11.18 15.41 -2.62
N PHE A 85 -11.76 15.20 -3.81
CA PHE A 85 -12.58 14.04 -4.14
C PHE A 85 -12.29 13.49 -5.54
N SER A 86 -12.12 12.17 -5.65
CA SER A 86 -12.16 11.45 -6.94
C SER A 86 -13.62 11.28 -7.36
N ARG A 87 -13.99 11.81 -8.54
CA ARG A 87 -15.40 11.91 -8.99
C ARG A 87 -16.08 10.57 -9.31
N ASP A 88 -15.30 9.50 -9.49
CA ASP A 88 -15.82 8.20 -9.98
C ASP A 88 -15.78 7.08 -8.94
N ILE A 89 -15.47 7.38 -7.66
CA ILE A 89 -15.41 6.39 -6.59
C ILE A 89 -16.25 6.87 -5.41
N THR A 90 -17.35 6.18 -5.15
CA THR A 90 -18.13 6.36 -3.92
C THR A 90 -17.31 5.86 -2.74
N SER A 91 -16.69 6.76 -1.99
CA SER A 91 -16.07 6.43 -0.71
C SER A 91 -17.15 6.34 0.37
N PRO A 92 -17.08 5.37 1.30
CA PRO A 92 -17.89 5.42 2.51
C PRO A 92 -17.66 6.73 3.26
N PRO A 93 -18.70 7.25 3.95
CA PRO A 93 -18.56 8.41 4.83
C PRO A 93 -17.50 8.15 5.91
N ILE A 94 -16.82 9.21 6.35
CA ILE A 94 -15.72 9.13 7.31
C ILE A 94 -16.17 9.79 8.63
N ALA A 95 -16.17 9.01 9.71
CA ALA A 95 -16.37 9.51 11.06
C ALA A 95 -15.04 10.06 11.61
N VAL A 96 -14.92 11.39 11.67
CA VAL A 96 -13.73 12.05 12.25
C VAL A 96 -13.63 11.78 13.75
N LYS A 97 -14.76 11.85 14.45
CA LYS A 97 -14.90 11.51 15.88
C LYS A 97 -15.76 10.25 16.00
N ALA A 98 -15.13 9.09 15.98
CA ALA A 98 -15.81 7.82 15.99
C ALA A 98 -16.08 7.35 17.42
N ASN A 99 -17.33 6.96 17.70
CA ASN A 99 -17.74 6.42 18.99
C ASN A 99 -18.70 5.26 18.76
N GLY A 100 -18.45 4.12 19.41
CA GLY A 100 -19.35 2.97 19.40
C GLY A 100 -18.70 1.68 18.92
N ARG A 101 -19.54 0.68 18.69
CA ARG A 101 -19.13 -0.62 18.19
C ARG A 101 -18.70 -0.57 16.73
N ALA A 102 -17.61 -1.25 16.41
CA ALA A 102 -16.99 -1.24 15.10
C ALA A 102 -16.43 -2.60 14.70
N VAL A 103 -16.28 -2.80 13.38
CA VAL A 103 -15.61 -3.97 12.78
C VAL A 103 -14.32 -3.52 12.12
N ILE A 104 -13.23 -4.28 12.31
CA ILE A 104 -11.93 -4.00 11.68
C ILE A 104 -12.00 -4.36 10.18
N GLU A 105 -11.70 -3.40 9.30
CA GLU A 105 -11.53 -3.66 7.86
C GLU A 105 -10.08 -3.95 7.50
N THR A 106 -9.15 -3.21 8.09
CA THR A 106 -7.71 -3.43 7.96
C THR A 106 -6.97 -2.76 9.10
N TYR A 107 -5.75 -3.20 9.36
CA TYR A 107 -4.91 -2.63 10.40
C TYR A 107 -3.43 -2.83 10.04
N THR A 108 -2.57 -2.04 10.67
CA THR A 108 -1.13 -2.26 10.66
C THR A 108 -0.55 -1.97 12.04
N VAL A 109 0.53 -2.65 12.38
CA VAL A 109 1.26 -2.49 13.64
C VAL A 109 2.68 -2.08 13.32
N GLU A 110 3.05 -0.92 13.84
CA GLU A 110 4.43 -0.44 13.87
C GLU A 110 5.17 -1.12 15.02
N PHE A 111 6.24 -1.84 14.69
CA PHE A 111 7.12 -2.48 15.66
C PHE A 111 8.34 -1.61 15.94
N GLN A 112 8.77 -1.60 17.20
CA GLN A 112 9.98 -0.94 17.64
C GLN A 112 11.22 -1.76 17.23
N ARG A 113 12.42 -1.15 17.35
CA ARG A 113 13.70 -1.81 17.02
C ARG A 113 13.99 -3.07 17.85
N ASN A 114 13.47 -3.12 19.07
CA ASN A 114 13.56 -4.29 19.95
C ASN A 114 12.55 -5.40 19.60
N GLY A 115 11.74 -5.22 18.54
CA GLY A 115 10.71 -6.16 18.11
C GLY A 115 9.42 -6.10 18.94
N SER A 116 9.28 -5.18 19.91
CA SER A 116 8.01 -5.03 20.63
C SER A 116 7.02 -4.20 19.80
N PRO A 117 5.72 -4.53 19.84
CA PRO A 117 4.68 -3.68 19.25
C PRO A 117 4.77 -2.27 19.84
N GLY A 118 4.82 -1.24 18.98
CA GLY A 118 4.90 0.16 19.38
C GLY A 118 3.57 0.89 19.27
N GLN A 119 3.00 0.91 18.08
CA GLN A 119 1.74 1.59 17.78
C GLN A 119 0.95 0.78 16.75
N ALA A 120 -0.38 0.75 16.86
CA ALA A 120 -1.23 0.22 15.81
C ALA A 120 -2.11 1.32 15.21
N TYR A 121 -2.44 1.14 13.93
CA TYR A 121 -3.37 1.96 13.17
C TYR A 121 -4.45 1.04 12.62
N VAL A 122 -5.70 1.33 12.96
CA VAL A 122 -6.88 0.53 12.60
C VAL A 122 -7.76 1.37 11.69
N ILE A 123 -8.15 0.79 10.55
CA ILE A 123 -9.27 1.27 9.75
C ILE A 123 -10.45 0.35 10.06
N GLY A 124 -11.47 0.93 10.67
CA GLY A 124 -12.68 0.22 11.04
C GLY A 124 -13.92 0.81 10.42
N ARG A 125 -15.01 0.06 10.49
CA ARG A 125 -16.35 0.47 10.08
C ARG A 125 -17.30 0.40 11.27
N LEU A 126 -17.98 1.51 11.56
CA LEU A 126 -19.04 1.59 12.55
C LEU A 126 -20.30 0.88 12.06
N GLU A 127 -21.22 0.54 12.96
CA GLU A 127 -22.51 -0.08 12.60
C GLU A 127 -23.37 0.82 11.69
N ASN A 128 -23.19 2.15 11.77
CA ASN A 128 -23.85 3.12 10.88
C ASN A 128 -23.24 3.16 9.46
N GLY A 129 -22.21 2.35 9.18
CA GLY A 129 -21.54 2.24 7.89
C GLY A 129 -20.37 3.19 7.66
N GLU A 130 -20.12 4.15 8.56
CA GLU A 130 -19.01 5.11 8.47
C GLU A 130 -17.66 4.44 8.74
N ARG A 131 -16.63 4.87 8.02
CA ARG A 131 -15.23 4.48 8.25
C ARG A 131 -14.56 5.41 9.23
N PHE A 132 -13.62 4.89 10.01
CA PHE A 132 -12.77 5.70 10.87
C PHE A 132 -11.32 5.19 10.86
N VAL A 133 -10.42 6.06 11.31
CA VAL A 133 -9.04 5.71 11.64
C VAL A 133 -8.87 5.82 13.14
N ALA A 134 -8.27 4.82 13.78
CA ALA A 134 -8.01 4.78 15.21
C ALA A 134 -6.63 4.22 15.55
N ASN A 135 -6.13 4.61 16.71
CA ASN A 135 -4.95 4.04 17.35
C ASN A 135 -5.38 2.95 18.35
N ALA A 136 -4.54 1.96 18.64
CA ALA A 136 -4.81 1.07 19.76
C ALA A 136 -4.83 1.86 21.09
N VAL A 137 -5.83 1.61 21.94
CA VAL A 137 -5.97 2.30 23.25
C VAL A 137 -4.85 1.92 24.23
N ASN A 138 -4.45 0.64 24.25
CA ASN A 138 -3.57 0.10 25.27
C ASN A 138 -2.70 -1.05 24.74
N THR A 139 -1.75 -1.48 25.58
CA THR A 139 -0.83 -2.58 25.26
C THR A 139 -1.54 -3.92 25.07
N SER A 140 -2.69 -4.16 25.71
CA SER A 140 -3.47 -5.40 25.53
C SER A 140 -4.00 -5.48 24.08
N THR A 141 -4.64 -4.41 23.62
CA THR A 141 -5.14 -4.29 22.25
C THR A 141 -4.00 -4.38 21.25
N LEU A 142 -2.88 -3.72 21.53
CA LEU A 142 -1.70 -3.76 20.67
C LEU A 142 -1.12 -5.18 20.54
N LYS A 143 -1.04 -5.94 21.65
CA LYS A 143 -0.64 -7.35 21.64
C LYS A 143 -1.59 -8.20 20.82
N GLN A 144 -2.90 -8.00 20.97
CA GLN A 144 -3.91 -8.72 20.19
C GLN A 144 -3.78 -8.41 18.69
N LEU A 145 -3.63 -7.15 18.31
CA LEU A 145 -3.41 -6.75 16.91
C LEU A 145 -2.11 -7.34 16.34
N SER A 146 -1.06 -7.46 17.15
CA SER A 146 0.20 -8.08 16.74
C SER A 146 0.21 -9.61 16.74
N SER A 147 -0.91 -10.25 17.08
CA SER A 147 -1.00 -11.72 17.13
C SER A 147 -0.74 -12.34 15.75
N THR A 148 0.12 -13.36 15.69
CA THR A 148 0.42 -14.12 14.47
C THR A 148 -0.47 -15.35 14.30
N THR A 149 -1.29 -15.67 15.30
CA THR A 149 -2.13 -16.88 15.33
C THR A 149 -3.61 -16.60 15.10
N ILE A 150 -4.03 -15.33 15.24
CA ILE A 150 -5.43 -14.92 15.13
C ILE A 150 -5.52 -13.80 14.11
N GLU A 151 -6.39 -13.97 13.11
CA GLU A 151 -6.75 -12.91 12.17
C GLU A 151 -7.71 -11.91 12.85
N GLN A 152 -7.43 -10.62 12.69
CA GLN A 152 -8.18 -9.54 13.33
C GLN A 152 -9.17 -8.86 12.38
N ILE A 153 -8.95 -8.95 11.07
CA ILE A 153 -9.88 -8.45 10.06
C ILE A 153 -11.25 -9.13 10.23
N GLY A 154 -12.31 -8.33 10.26
CA GLY A 154 -13.67 -8.79 10.50
C GLY A 154 -14.04 -8.96 11.98
N ARG A 155 -13.10 -8.85 12.92
CA ARG A 155 -13.42 -8.87 14.36
C ARG A 155 -14.08 -7.56 14.78
N THR A 156 -14.96 -7.67 15.77
CA THR A 156 -15.65 -6.56 16.40
C THR A 156 -14.84 -6.03 17.58
N GLY A 157 -14.92 -4.72 17.79
CA GLY A 157 -14.42 -4.04 18.97
C GLY A 157 -15.17 -2.73 19.18
N TRP A 158 -14.59 -1.85 19.99
CA TRP A 158 -15.11 -0.53 20.29
C TRP A 158 -14.12 0.54 19.86
N VAL A 159 -14.65 1.67 19.41
CA VAL A 159 -13.89 2.88 19.17
C VAL A 159 -14.47 4.03 20.00
N GLU A 160 -13.59 4.85 20.56
CA GLU A 160 -13.95 6.08 21.28
C GLU A 160 -13.04 7.22 20.84
N ASN A 161 -13.60 8.42 20.70
CA ASN A 161 -12.80 9.61 20.45
C ASN A 161 -12.27 10.15 21.79
N ASP A 162 -10.96 10.03 22.03
CA ASP A 162 -10.34 10.58 23.21
C ASP A 162 -10.29 12.11 23.15
N ALA A 163 -11.01 12.76 24.07
CA ALA A 163 -11.11 14.20 24.15
C ALA A 163 -9.75 14.90 24.40
N LYS A 164 -8.76 14.20 24.98
CA LYS A 164 -7.45 14.78 25.28
C LYS A 164 -6.51 14.78 24.07
N SER A 165 -6.38 13.62 23.42
CA SER A 165 -5.49 13.48 22.25
C SER A 165 -6.14 13.87 20.93
N LEU A 166 -7.47 14.04 20.91
CA LEU A 166 -8.30 14.22 19.71
C LEU A 166 -8.20 13.06 18.70
N LYS A 167 -7.69 11.90 19.15
CA LYS A 167 -7.57 10.68 18.35
C LYS A 167 -8.71 9.72 18.68
N ASN A 168 -9.10 8.93 17.69
CA ASN A 168 -9.94 7.77 17.97
C ASN A 168 -9.06 6.65 18.52
N LEU A 169 -9.52 5.99 19.57
CA LEU A 169 -8.86 4.86 20.23
C LEU A 169 -9.71 3.61 20.04
N PHE A 170 -9.10 2.52 19.61
CA PHE A 170 -9.75 1.23 19.39
C PHE A 170 -9.36 0.24 20.49
N SER A 171 -10.32 -0.60 20.89
CA SER A 171 -10.17 -1.69 21.85
C SER A 171 -10.98 -2.91 21.41
N PHE A 172 -10.49 -4.12 21.70
CA PHE A 172 -11.28 -5.35 21.57
C PHE A 172 -12.24 -5.56 22.74
N GLU A 173 -11.95 -4.93 23.87
CA GLU A 173 -12.78 -4.93 25.07
C GLU A 173 -13.61 -3.64 25.10
N ASP A 174 -14.80 -3.72 25.68
CA ASP A 174 -15.65 -2.55 25.85
C ASP A 174 -14.96 -1.52 26.79
N PHE A 175 -15.16 -0.22 26.56
CA PHE A 175 -14.55 0.86 27.33
C PHE A 175 -15.17 1.03 28.73
N HIS A 176 -15.80 0.00 29.29
CA HIS A 176 -16.54 0.08 30.55
C HIS A 176 -15.59 0.38 31.73
N ILE A 177 -15.59 1.65 32.14
CA ILE A 177 -15.59 2.07 33.55
C ILE A 177 -16.97 2.65 33.83
#